data_AF-A0A256XC07-F1
#
_entry.id   AF-A0A256XC07-F1
#
_cell.length_a   1.000
_cell.length_b   1.000
_cell.length_c   1.000
_cell.angle_alpha   90.00
_cell.angle_beta   90.00
_cell.angle_gamma   90.00
#
_symmetry.space_group_name_H-M   'P 1'
#
loop_
_entity.id
_entity.type
_entity.pdbx_description
1 polymer ?
#
loop_
_entity_poly.entity_id
_entity_poly.type
_entity_poly.pdbx_seq_one_letter_code
_entity_poly.pdbx_strand_id
1 'polypeptide(L)'
;MLWVENTQEEKDKPAKAKPTEKPKVKEGFFIEFDYPDEVGETFTVKLDIVNNTDGIIYDINFINMITGELKLLHPPENVKFLEKGDKTSMEVKLKAMIAGSVG
;
A
#
# COMPACT_ATOMS: atom_id res chain seq x y z
N MET A 1 10.68 71.61 -8.58
CA MET A 1 9.59 70.90 -7.88
C MET A 1 8.65 70.42 -8.97
N LEU A 2 8.83 69.29 -9.65
CA LEU A 2 8.86 67.90 -9.19
C LEU A 2 7.74 67.60 -8.20
N TRP A 3 6.58 67.17 -8.71
CA TRP A 3 5.72 66.16 -8.11
C TRP A 3 5.06 65.35 -9.23
N VAL A 4 5.35 64.06 -9.20
CA VAL A 4 4.75 62.96 -9.97
C VAL A 4 3.79 62.28 -9.00
N GLU A 5 2.53 62.07 -9.39
CA GLU A 5 1.61 61.14 -8.70
C GLU A 5 1.20 60.09 -9.74
N ASN A 6 1.95 58.99 -9.83
CA ASN A 6 1.94 57.80 -8.98
C ASN A 6 0.73 56.88 -9.23
N THR A 7 1.01 55.95 -10.16
CA THR A 7 0.37 54.69 -10.52
C THR A 7 -0.29 53.97 -9.34
N GLN A 8 -1.56 53.54 -9.49
CA GLN A 8 -2.12 52.47 -8.67
C GLN A 8 -1.87 51.13 -9.36
N GLU A 9 -0.94 50.39 -8.77
CA GLU A 9 -0.64 48.97 -8.98
C GLU A 9 -1.89 48.13 -8.66
N GLU A 10 -2.45 47.49 -9.68
CA GLU A 10 -3.49 46.49 -9.54
C GLU A 10 -2.87 45.25 -8.88
N LYS A 11 -3.15 45.07 -7.59
CA LYS A 11 -2.67 43.95 -6.78
C LYS A 11 -3.11 42.62 -7.37
N ASP A 12 -2.13 41.93 -7.93
CA ASP A 12 -2.05 40.49 -8.14
C ASP A 12 -2.58 39.74 -6.90
N LYS A 13 -3.78 39.14 -7.02
CA LYS A 13 -4.29 38.20 -6.03
C LYS A 13 -3.68 36.84 -6.37
N PRO A 14 -2.90 36.19 -5.49
CA PRO A 14 -2.49 34.82 -5.74
C PRO A 14 -3.74 33.94 -5.72
N ALA A 15 -3.99 33.30 -6.87
CA ALA A 15 -5.01 32.28 -7.03
C ALA A 15 -4.85 31.24 -5.92
N LYS A 16 -5.92 31.01 -5.15
CA LYS A 16 -6.00 29.96 -4.14
C LYS A 16 -5.60 28.64 -4.79
N ALA A 17 -4.43 28.10 -4.42
CA ALA A 17 -4.02 26.76 -4.81
C ALA A 17 -5.13 25.79 -4.40
N LYS A 18 -5.65 25.04 -5.38
CA LYS A 18 -6.58 23.94 -5.12
C LYS A 18 -5.92 23.00 -4.10
N PRO A 19 -6.62 22.58 -3.04
CA PRO A 19 -6.12 21.54 -2.16
C PRO A 19 -5.81 20.33 -3.03
N THR A 20 -4.53 20.01 -3.16
CA THR A 20 -4.11 18.69 -3.65
C THR A 20 -4.66 17.71 -2.63
N GLU A 21 -5.74 17.02 -2.98
CA GLU A 21 -6.23 15.86 -2.22
C GLU A 21 -5.04 14.93 -2.09
N LYS A 22 -4.42 14.91 -0.90
CA LYS A 22 -3.50 13.84 -0.53
C LYS A 22 -4.28 12.55 -0.76
N PRO A 23 -3.73 11.56 -1.49
CA PRO A 23 -4.43 10.29 -1.68
C PRO A 23 -4.83 9.79 -0.30
N LYS A 24 -6.14 9.60 -0.07
CA LYS A 24 -6.64 9.00 1.17
C LYS A 24 -5.97 7.65 1.27
N VAL A 25 -4.97 7.56 2.14
CA VAL A 25 -4.31 6.30 2.46
C VAL A 25 -5.40 5.46 3.12
N LYS A 26 -5.93 4.50 2.37
CA LYS A 26 -6.96 3.60 2.89
C LYS A 26 -6.31 2.82 4.03
N GLU A 27 -6.90 2.94 5.22
CA GLU A 27 -6.48 2.20 6.40
C GLU A 27 -6.64 0.69 6.14
N GLY A 28 -5.67 -0.13 6.57
CA GLY A 28 -5.76 -1.59 6.51
C GLY A 28 -4.60 -2.29 5.78
N PHE A 29 -4.83 -3.56 5.46
CA PHE A 29 -3.91 -4.45 4.78
C PHE A 29 -4.40 -4.67 3.34
N PHE A 30 -3.50 -4.59 2.37
CA PHE A 30 -3.81 -4.86 0.96
C PHE A 30 -3.12 -6.15 0.55
N ILE A 31 -3.91 -7.07 -0.01
CA ILE A 31 -3.40 -8.32 -0.55
C ILE A 31 -3.72 -8.31 -2.03
N GLU A 32 -2.68 -8.28 -2.84
CA GLU A 32 -2.78 -8.44 -4.28
C GLU A 32 -2.17 -9.79 -4.65
N PHE A 33 -2.92 -10.61 -5.36
CA PHE A 33 -2.43 -11.88 -5.87
C PHE A 33 -2.91 -12.07 -7.30
N ASP A 34 -1.99 -12.55 -8.13
CA ASP A 34 -2.28 -13.04 -9.46
C ASP A 34 -2.42 -14.57 -9.34
N TYR A 35 -3.66 -15.06 -9.41
CA TYR A 35 -3.96 -16.47 -9.19
C TYR A 35 -3.82 -17.23 -10.51
N PRO A 36 -3.08 -18.35 -10.56
CA PRO A 36 -2.86 -19.07 -11.81
C PRO A 36 -4.13 -19.80 -12.24
N ASP A 37 -4.38 -19.82 -13.54
CA ASP A 37 -5.48 -20.58 -14.14
C ASP A 37 -5.26 -22.10 -14.05
N GLU A 38 -3.99 -22.53 -13.95
CA GLU A 38 -3.58 -23.92 -13.98
C GLU A 38 -3.08 -24.47 -12.64
N VAL A 39 -3.41 -25.74 -12.39
CA VAL A 39 -2.92 -26.49 -11.24
C VAL A 39 -1.47 -26.86 -11.43
N GLY A 40 -0.69 -26.73 -10.37
CA GLY A 40 0.74 -27.04 -10.38
C GLY A 40 1.61 -25.85 -10.72
N GLU A 41 1.02 -24.72 -11.12
CA GLU A 41 1.74 -23.47 -11.28
C GLU A 41 2.08 -22.84 -9.94
N THR A 42 3.22 -22.17 -9.93
CA THR A 42 3.69 -21.38 -8.79
C THR A 42 3.36 -19.93 -9.05
N PHE A 43 2.80 -19.27 -8.05
CA PHE A 43 2.47 -17.86 -8.11
C PHE A 43 2.97 -17.13 -6.87
N THR A 44 3.14 -15.83 -7.01
CA THR A 44 3.60 -14.96 -5.92
C THR A 44 2.43 -14.08 -5.48
N VAL A 45 2.14 -14.12 -4.18
CA VAL A 45 1.21 -13.18 -3.53
C VAL A 45 2.04 -12.04 -2.97
N LYS A 46 1.66 -10.81 -3.31
CA LYS A 46 2.25 -9.61 -2.75
C LYS A 46 1.32 -9.03 -1.70
N LEU A 47 1.82 -8.97 -0.47
CA LEU A 47 1.13 -8.35 0.66
C LEU A 47 1.73 -7.00 0.94
N ASP A 48 0.92 -5.95 0.83
CA ASP A 48 1.29 -4.59 1.16
C ASP A 48 0.60 -4.18 2.46
N ILE A 49 1.40 -3.89 3.48
CA ILE A 49 0.93 -3.50 4.82
C ILE A 49 1.30 -2.04 5.06
N VAL A 50 0.32 -1.23 5.45
CA VAL A 50 0.53 0.19 5.81
C VAL A 50 0.09 0.42 7.25
N ASN A 51 0.99 0.91 8.10
CA ASN A 51 0.64 1.27 9.46
C ASN A 51 0.03 2.68 9.50
N ASN A 52 -1.29 2.75 9.50
CA ASN A 52 -2.02 4.03 9.66
C ASN A 52 -2.42 4.31 11.12
N THR A 53 -1.95 3.51 12.08
CA THR A 53 -2.24 3.75 13.50
C THR A 53 -1.39 4.89 14.06
N ASP A 54 -1.76 5.40 15.23
CA ASP A 54 -1.00 6.45 15.91
C ASP A 54 0.29 5.95 16.59
N GLY A 55 0.58 4.65 16.54
CA GLY A 55 1.71 4.02 17.23
C GLY A 55 2.54 3.09 16.34
N ILE A 56 3.55 2.47 16.93
CA ILE A 56 4.39 1.46 16.26
C ILE A 56 3.71 0.09 16.39
N ILE A 57 3.61 -0.64 15.27
CA ILE A 57 3.18 -2.04 15.27
C ILE A 57 4.41 -2.91 15.41
N TYR A 58 4.41 -3.86 16.33
CA TYR A 58 5.52 -4.79 16.58
C TYR A 58 5.17 -6.21 16.18
N ASP A 59 6.19 -7.00 15.85
CA ASP A 59 6.12 -8.45 15.65
C ASP A 59 5.01 -8.88 14.69
N ILE A 60 5.03 -8.31 13.48
CA ILE A 60 4.12 -8.71 12.41
C ILE A 60 4.58 -10.07 11.89
N ASN A 61 3.79 -11.08 12.21
CA ASN A 61 4.02 -12.47 11.84
C ASN A 61 2.95 -12.94 10.85
N PHE A 62 3.35 -13.77 9.89
CA PHE A 62 2.43 -14.37 8.95
C PHE A 62 1.96 -15.75 9.47
N ILE A 63 0.64 -15.90 9.65
CA ILE A 63 0.05 -17.17 10.08
C ILE A 63 -0.18 -18.04 8.86
N ASN A 64 0.61 -19.10 8.72
CA ASN A 64 0.50 -20.07 7.65
C ASN A 64 -0.65 -21.05 7.90
N MET A 65 -1.89 -20.61 7.74
CA MET A 65 -3.05 -21.50 7.60
C MET A 65 -3.42 -21.60 6.13
N ILE A 66 -2.85 -22.59 5.45
CA ILE A 66 -3.14 -22.86 4.04
C ILE A 66 -4.02 -24.12 3.96
N THR A 67 -5.19 -23.99 3.34
CA THR A 67 -6.08 -25.12 3.01
C THR A 67 -5.40 -26.02 1.97
N GLY A 68 -5.78 -27.30 1.89
CA GLY A 68 -5.10 -28.30 1.05
C GLY A 68 -5.05 -28.00 -0.46
N GLU A 69 -5.68 -26.92 -0.91
CA GLU A 69 -5.68 -26.40 -2.28
C GLU A 69 -4.39 -25.67 -2.64
N LEU A 70 -3.65 -25.16 -1.65
CA LEU A 70 -2.46 -24.36 -1.84
C LEU A 70 -1.30 -24.95 -1.04
N LYS A 71 -0.10 -24.88 -1.60
CA LYS A 71 1.13 -25.26 -0.91
C LYS A 71 2.03 -24.05 -0.75
N LEU A 72 2.38 -23.72 0.49
CA LEU A 72 3.42 -22.74 0.77
C LEU A 72 4.77 -23.30 0.33
N LEU A 73 5.45 -22.58 -0.54
CA LEU A 73 6.82 -22.90 -0.91
C LEU A 73 7.80 -22.15 -0.01
N HIS A 74 7.55 -20.86 0.24
CA HIS A 74 8.39 -19.99 1.05
C HIS A 74 7.52 -19.12 1.95
N PRO A 75 7.66 -19.19 3.28
CA PRO A 75 7.01 -18.24 4.17
C PRO A 75 7.61 -16.84 3.96
N PRO A 76 6.80 -15.77 4.11
CA PRO A 76 7.32 -14.41 4.09
C PRO A 76 8.18 -14.16 5.33
N GLU A 77 9.06 -13.16 5.22
CA GLU A 77 9.86 -12.70 6.35
C GLU A 77 8.99 -11.99 7.40
N ASN A 78 9.37 -12.12 8.67
CA ASN A 78 8.70 -11.41 9.76
C ASN A 78 9.14 -9.94 9.77
N VAL A 79 8.18 -9.04 10.00
CA VAL A 79 8.46 -7.60 10.14
C VAL A 79 8.47 -7.25 11.62
N LYS A 80 9.66 -6.91 12.13
CA LYS A 80 9.88 -6.67 13.57
C LYS A 80 9.10 -5.47 14.11
N PHE A 81 9.09 -4.39 13.35
CA PHE A 81 8.31 -3.22 13.68
C PHE A 81 7.96 -2.43 12.42
N LEU A 82 6.88 -1.66 12.47
CA LEU A 82 6.43 -0.77 11.40
C LEU A 82 6.01 0.55 12.04
N GLU A 83 6.69 1.65 11.70
CA GLU A 83 6.39 2.97 12.28
C GLU A 83 5.11 3.57 11.69
N LYS A 84 4.62 4.64 12.32
CA LYS A 84 3.42 5.34 11.84
C LYS A 84 3.68 5.92 10.44
N GLY A 85 2.83 5.53 9.50
CA GLY A 85 2.88 5.94 8.10
C GLY A 85 3.81 5.08 7.24
N ASP A 86 4.54 4.14 7.84
CA ASP A 86 5.40 3.24 7.08
C ASP A 86 4.60 2.18 6.31
N LYS A 87 5.21 1.76 5.20
CA LYS A 87 4.74 0.65 4.37
C LYS A 87 5.79 -0.44 4.34
N THR A 88 5.35 -1.68 4.46
CA THR A 88 6.16 -2.87 4.17
C THR A 88 5.47 -3.73 3.12
N SER A 89 6.28 -4.40 2.31
CA SER A 89 5.82 -5.32 1.27
C SER A 89 6.43 -6.69 1.52
N MET A 90 5.60 -7.72 1.51
CA MET A 90 6.03 -9.11 1.68
C MET A 90 5.59 -9.92 0.47
N GLU A 91 6.43 -10.86 0.05
CA GLU A 91 6.14 -11.78 -1.04
C GLU A 91 6.00 -13.20 -0.49
N VAL A 92 4.95 -13.89 -0.90
CA VAL A 92 4.68 -15.27 -0.53
C VAL A 92 4.61 -16.11 -1.79
N LYS A 93 5.45 -17.14 -1.89
CA LYS A 93 5.41 -18.07 -3.02
C LYS A 93 4.52 -19.25 -2.68
N LEU A 94 3.46 -19.41 -3.46
CA LEU A 94 2.46 -20.45 -3.33
C LEU A 94 2.43 -21.32 -4.58
N LYS A 95 1.99 -22.56 -4.42
CA LYS A 95 1.72 -23.47 -5.53
C LYS A 95 0.28 -23.93 -5.48
N ALA A 96 -0.44 -23.79 -6.58
CA ALA A 96 -1.79 -24.33 -6.72
C ALA A 96 -1.71 -25.87 -6.79
N MET A 97 -2.43 -26.55 -5.90
CA MET A 97 -2.45 -28.01 -5.81
C MET A 97 -3.78 -28.60 -6.31
N ILE A 98 -4.85 -27.80 -6.34
CA ILE A 98 -6.19 -28.18 -6.79
C ILE A 98 -6.73 -27.09 -7.73
N ALA A 99 -7.46 -27.49 -8.77
CA ALA A 99 -8.19 -26.57 -9.64
C ALA A 99 -9.43 -26.12 -8.87
N GLY A 100 -9.48 -24.86 -8.45
CA GLY A 100 -10.58 -24.30 -7.68
C GLY A 100 -11.06 -23.01 -8.31
N SER A 101 -12.38 -22.90 -8.52
CA SER A 101 -13.05 -21.67 -8.96
C SER A 101 -12.87 -20.61 -7.89
N VAL A 102 -12.00 -19.62 -8.11
CA VAL A 102 -12.06 -18.35 -7.40
C VAL A 102 -13.35 -17.65 -7.87
N GLY A 103 -14.41 -17.80 -7.07
CA GLY A 103 -15.71 -17.15 -7.28
C GLY A 103 -15.69 -15.66 -6.97
#